data_AF-A0A673L0X5-F1
#
_entry.id   AF-A0A673L0X5-F1
#
_cell.length_a   1.000
_cell.length_b   1.000
_cell.length_c   1.000
_cell.angle_alpha   90.00
_cell.angle_beta   90.00
_cell.angle_gamma   90.00
#
_symmetry.space_group_name_H-M   'P 1'
#
loop_
_entity.id
_entity.type
_entity.pdbx_description
1 polymer ?
#
loop_
_entity_poly.entity_id
_entity_poly.type
_entity_poly.pdbx_seq_one_letter_code
_entity_poly.pdbx_strand_id
1 'polypeptide(L)'
;RRHDTLLLDYLHRILKNHTAHACDGETLSIRCPPRTSVAVLSAFYGRRIPVPYLCPHTNPNMTWENTDCISTTAIQVSLILMSECQDRRECQIPVVSPVFGQDPCPETSKYIIVSYKCNFRRRSE
;
A
#
# COMPACT_ATOMS: atom_id res chain seq x y z
N ARG A 1 2.83 -23.58 -25.69
CA ARG A 1 1.58 -22.78 -25.64
C ARG A 1 1.18 -22.37 -24.22
N ARG A 2 0.75 -23.28 -23.32
CA ARG A 2 0.37 -22.91 -21.92
C ARG A 2 1.55 -22.44 -21.05
N HIS A 3 2.75 -22.96 -21.31
CA HIS A 3 3.98 -22.59 -20.61
C HIS A 3 4.45 -21.17 -20.98
N ASP A 4 4.29 -20.79 -22.24
CA ASP A 4 4.74 -19.48 -22.77
C ASP A 4 3.89 -18.33 -22.20
N THR A 5 2.58 -18.55 -22.01
CA THR A 5 1.69 -17.56 -21.38
C THR A 5 1.97 -17.37 -19.89
N LEU A 6 2.39 -18.43 -19.17
CA LEU A 6 2.75 -18.36 -17.75
C LEU A 6 4.06 -17.61 -17.54
N LEU A 7 5.04 -17.82 -18.42
CA LEU A 7 6.30 -17.07 -18.40
C LEU A 7 6.08 -15.59 -18.71
N LEU A 8 5.21 -15.27 -19.67
CA LEU A 8 4.88 -13.90 -20.01
C LEU A 8 4.13 -13.18 -18.87
N ASP A 9 3.16 -13.84 -18.21
CA ASP A 9 2.50 -13.28 -17.02
C ASP A 9 3.49 -13.06 -15.87
N TYR A 10 4.40 -14.01 -15.66
CA TYR A 10 5.47 -13.90 -14.66
C TYR A 10 6.38 -12.70 -14.93
N LEU A 11 6.84 -12.53 -16.18
CA LEU A 11 7.68 -11.38 -16.57
C LEU A 11 6.92 -10.06 -16.46
N HIS A 12 5.64 -10.02 -16.86
CA HIS A 12 4.82 -8.82 -16.74
C HIS A 12 4.64 -8.39 -15.27
N ARG A 13 4.52 -9.35 -14.34
CA ARG A 13 4.47 -9.07 -12.89
C ARG A 13 5.79 -8.57 -12.31
N ILE A 14 6.93 -8.87 -12.92
CA ILE A 14 8.26 -8.44 -12.43
C ILE A 14 8.66 -7.09 -13.02
N LEU A 15 8.36 -6.87 -14.30
CA LEU A 15 8.79 -5.69 -15.04
C LEU A 15 7.91 -4.46 -14.79
N LYS A 16 6.67 -4.66 -14.34
CA LYS A 16 5.71 -3.58 -14.10
C LYS A 16 5.76 -3.10 -12.66
N ASN A 17 5.55 -1.79 -12.47
CA ASN A 17 5.25 -1.23 -11.16
C ASN A 17 3.81 -1.55 -10.78
N HIS A 18 3.62 -1.96 -9.54
CA HIS A 18 2.33 -2.27 -8.96
C HIS A 18 1.95 -1.21 -7.93
N THR A 19 0.65 -1.02 -7.77
CA THR A 19 0.09 -0.16 -6.74
C THR A 19 -0.88 -0.97 -5.90
N ALA A 20 -0.68 -0.94 -4.60
CA ALA A 20 -1.61 -1.49 -3.62
C ALA A 20 -2.18 -0.34 -2.77
N HIS A 21 -3.43 -0.49 -2.34
CA HIS A 21 -4.06 0.46 -1.45
C HIS A 21 -4.90 -0.29 -0.42
N ALA A 22 -5.15 0.35 0.71
CA ALA A 22 -6.04 -0.14 1.75
C ALA A 22 -6.63 1.06 2.51
N CYS A 23 -7.89 0.91 2.94
CA CYS A 23 -8.58 1.93 3.70
C CYS A 23 -8.26 1.81 5.20
N ASP A 24 -8.55 2.86 5.97
CA ASP A 24 -8.48 2.82 7.42
C ASP A 24 -9.36 1.68 7.98
N GLY A 25 -8.79 0.88 8.89
CA GLY A 25 -9.39 -0.35 9.40
C GLY A 25 -9.15 -1.61 8.55
N GLU A 26 -8.62 -1.49 7.33
CA GLU A 26 -8.28 -2.63 6.48
C GLU A 26 -6.82 -3.05 6.63
N THR A 27 -6.45 -4.20 6.04
CA THR A 27 -5.06 -4.67 6.00
C THR A 27 -4.51 -4.57 4.58
N LEU A 28 -3.43 -3.82 4.40
CA LEU A 28 -2.69 -3.77 3.15
C LEU A 28 -1.96 -5.11 2.95
N SER A 29 -2.22 -5.79 1.85
CA SER A 29 -1.55 -7.04 1.50
C SER A 29 -0.75 -6.89 0.20
N ILE A 30 0.57 -7.08 0.27
CA ILE A 30 1.45 -7.07 -0.91
C ILE A 30 2.07 -8.45 -1.07
N ARG A 31 2.01 -8.99 -2.29
CA ARG A 31 2.57 -10.30 -2.62
C ARG A 31 3.22 -10.33 -3.98
N CYS A 32 4.47 -10.80 -4.01
CA CYS A 32 5.24 -11.01 -5.21
C CYS A 32 5.29 -12.50 -5.62
N PRO A 33 5.53 -12.81 -6.91
CA PRO A 33 5.71 -14.18 -7.40
C PRO A 33 6.85 -14.95 -6.68
N PRO A 34 6.86 -16.30 -6.78
CA PRO A 34 7.96 -17.10 -6.23
C PRO A 34 9.33 -16.63 -6.76
N ARG A 35 10.38 -16.73 -5.92
CA ARG A 35 11.76 -16.29 -6.22
C ARG A 35 11.95 -14.78 -6.44
N THR A 36 10.93 -13.98 -6.12
CA THR A 36 11.02 -12.52 -6.11
C THR A 36 10.71 -11.97 -4.71
N SER A 37 11.09 -10.71 -4.50
CA SER A 37 10.81 -9.93 -3.30
C SER A 37 10.21 -8.58 -3.67
N VAL A 38 9.46 -8.03 -2.72
CA VAL A 38 8.91 -6.69 -2.78
C VAL A 38 10.07 -5.70 -2.63
N ALA A 39 10.12 -4.74 -3.55
CA ALA A 39 10.91 -3.53 -3.42
C ALA A 39 9.94 -2.34 -3.38
N VAL A 40 9.87 -1.70 -2.22
CA VAL A 40 9.01 -0.53 -2.01
C VAL A 40 9.61 0.65 -2.79
N LEU A 41 8.79 1.33 -3.59
CA LEU A 41 9.20 2.51 -4.37
C LEU A 41 8.79 3.79 -3.66
N SER A 42 7.52 3.86 -3.26
CA SER A 42 6.98 5.00 -2.52
C SER A 42 5.72 4.60 -1.77
N ALA A 43 5.43 5.34 -0.71
CA ALA A 43 4.24 5.20 0.08
C ALA A 43 3.59 6.56 0.29
N PHE A 44 2.27 6.58 0.22
CA PHE A 44 1.45 7.74 0.53
C PHE A 44 0.42 7.32 1.57
N TYR A 45 0.23 8.16 2.58
CA TYR A 45 -0.81 7.99 3.58
C TYR A 45 -1.47 9.33 3.84
N GLY A 46 -2.79 9.38 3.66
CA GLY A 46 -3.58 10.59 3.84
C GLY A 46 -4.86 10.56 3.01
N ARG A 47 -5.52 11.71 2.92
CA ARG A 47 -6.74 11.93 2.12
C ARG A 47 -6.42 12.96 1.04
N ARG A 48 -6.33 12.54 -0.22
CA ARG A 48 -6.23 13.45 -1.41
C ARG A 48 -7.40 13.28 -2.36
N ILE A 49 -8.01 12.09 -2.34
CA ILE A 49 -9.17 11.73 -3.15
C ILE A 49 -10.40 11.82 -2.24
N PRO A 50 -11.47 12.54 -2.67
CA PRO A 50 -12.71 12.61 -1.91
C PRO A 50 -13.34 11.23 -1.69
N VAL A 51 -14.04 11.06 -0.56
CA VAL A 51 -14.83 9.87 -0.15
C VAL A 51 -15.53 9.13 -1.29
N PRO A 52 -16.30 9.79 -2.17
CA PRO A 52 -17.09 9.07 -3.17
C PRO A 52 -16.24 8.26 -4.16
N TYR A 53 -14.94 8.53 -4.24
CA TYR A 53 -14.04 7.89 -5.19
C TYR A 53 -13.04 6.91 -4.56
N LEU A 54 -12.76 7.03 -3.25
CA LEU A 54 -11.84 6.11 -2.56
C LEU A 54 -12.16 6.04 -1.06
N CYS A 55 -12.37 4.81 -0.56
CA CYS A 55 -12.80 4.51 0.81
C CYS A 55 -14.10 5.23 1.20
N PRO A 56 -15.24 4.84 0.60
CA PRO A 56 -16.53 5.44 0.91
C PRO A 56 -16.95 5.14 2.35
N HIS A 57 -17.37 6.18 3.08
CA HIS A 57 -17.93 5.99 4.41
C HIS A 57 -19.27 5.25 4.34
N THR A 58 -19.53 4.41 5.35
CA THR A 58 -20.82 3.72 5.50
C THR A 58 -21.94 4.68 5.94
N ASN A 59 -21.58 5.86 6.48
CA ASN A 59 -22.54 6.87 6.95
C ASN A 59 -22.74 7.98 5.89
N PRO A 60 -23.90 8.03 5.19
CA PRO A 60 -24.17 9.01 4.14
C PRO A 60 -24.38 10.45 4.64
N ASN A 61 -24.48 10.66 5.96
CA ASN A 61 -24.71 11.97 6.56
C ASN A 61 -23.42 12.78 6.82
N MET A 62 -22.24 12.21 6.59
CA MET A 62 -20.95 12.88 6.81
C MET A 62 -20.49 13.53 5.50
N THR A 63 -21.01 14.73 5.23
CA THR A 63 -20.83 15.50 3.98
C THR A 63 -19.65 16.48 4.03
N TRP A 64 -19.09 16.73 5.21
CA TRP A 64 -18.04 17.72 5.42
C TRP A 64 -16.73 17.02 5.73
N GLU A 65 -15.82 17.06 4.78
CA GLU A 65 -14.51 16.47 5.00
C GLU A 65 -13.39 17.37 4.51
N ASN A 66 -12.39 17.49 5.36
CA ASN A 66 -11.20 18.25 5.07
C ASN A 66 -10.32 17.45 4.08
N THR A 67 -10.42 17.79 2.80
CA THR A 67 -9.56 17.23 1.73
C THR A 67 -8.09 17.62 1.86
N ASP A 68 -7.76 18.53 2.78
CA ASP A 68 -6.40 19.01 3.04
C ASP A 68 -5.75 18.36 4.27
N CYS A 69 -6.27 17.22 4.76
CA CYS A 69 -5.58 16.46 5.79
C CYS A 69 -4.43 15.62 5.21
N ILE A 70 -3.30 16.28 5.00
CA ILE A 70 -2.03 15.62 4.69
C ILE A 70 -1.36 15.28 6.02
N SER A 71 -1.43 14.00 6.39
CA SER A 71 -0.77 13.52 7.61
C SER A 71 0.75 13.58 7.43
N THR A 72 1.45 14.19 8.39
CA THR A 72 2.92 14.15 8.50
C THR A 72 3.46 12.74 8.77
N THR A 73 2.57 11.77 8.97
CA THR A 73 2.88 10.36 9.21
C THR A 73 3.36 9.60 7.97
N ALA A 74 3.39 10.22 6.78
CA ALA A 74 3.91 9.61 5.55
C ALA A 74 5.35 9.07 5.70
N ILE A 75 6.19 9.71 6.52
CA ILE A 75 7.55 9.25 6.80
C ILE A 75 7.54 7.96 7.62
N GLN A 76 6.70 7.88 8.67
CA GLN A 76 6.58 6.68 9.50
C GLN A 76 6.00 5.50 8.72
N VAL A 77 5.00 5.76 7.88
CA VAL A 77 4.39 4.76 6.99
C VAL A 77 5.43 4.16 6.05
N SER A 78 6.27 5.01 5.45
CA SER A 78 7.36 4.55 4.58
C SER A 78 8.39 3.70 5.33
N LEU A 79 8.76 4.10 6.56
CA LEU A 79 9.64 3.31 7.43
C LEU A 79 9.07 1.94 7.76
N ILE A 80 7.79 1.85 8.14
CA ILE A 80 7.12 0.59 8.45
C ILE A 80 7.08 -0.30 7.20
N LEU A 81 6.73 0.26 6.04
CA LEU A 81 6.75 -0.48 4.77
C LEU A 81 8.13 -1.00 4.40
N MET A 82 9.17 -0.18 4.60
CA MET A 82 10.54 -0.62 4.38
C MET A 82 10.96 -1.70 5.39
N SER A 83 10.51 -1.65 6.65
CA SER A 83 10.80 -2.71 7.64
C SER A 83 10.08 -4.03 7.32
N GLU A 84 8.78 -3.94 7.04
CA GLU A 84 7.89 -5.10 6.98
C GLU A 84 7.80 -5.72 5.59
N CYS A 85 7.94 -4.94 4.52
CA CYS A 85 7.75 -5.44 3.15
C CYS A 85 9.05 -5.58 2.38
N GLN A 86 10.04 -4.72 2.61
CA GLN A 86 11.28 -4.73 1.82
C GLN A 86 11.95 -6.10 1.88
N ASP A 87 12.35 -6.61 0.71
CA ASP A 87 13.02 -7.89 0.53
C ASP A 87 12.22 -9.13 0.98
N ARG A 88 10.97 -8.97 1.39
CA ARG A 88 10.03 -10.08 1.66
C ARG A 88 9.26 -10.45 0.41
N ARG A 89 8.79 -11.70 0.32
CA ARG A 89 7.91 -12.14 -0.77
C ARG A 89 6.49 -11.62 -0.59
N GLU A 90 6.06 -11.52 0.66
CA GLU A 90 4.69 -11.21 1.07
C GLU A 90 4.76 -10.46 2.40
N CYS A 91 3.93 -9.44 2.54
CA CYS A 91 3.77 -8.67 3.78
C CYS A 91 2.31 -8.22 3.93
N GLN A 92 1.90 -8.07 5.18
CA GLN A 92 0.58 -7.59 5.56
C GLN A 92 0.73 -6.51 6.61
N ILE A 93 0.16 -5.33 6.36
CA ILE A 93 0.27 -4.19 7.26
C ILE A 93 -1.15 -3.73 7.62
N PRO A 94 -1.55 -3.79 8.89
CA PRO A 94 -2.84 -3.27 9.31
C PRO A 94 -2.82 -1.74 9.18
N VAL A 95 -3.80 -1.20 8.44
CA VAL A 95 -3.95 0.23 8.25
C VAL A 95 -4.82 0.77 9.36
N VAL A 96 -4.24 0.94 10.55
CA VAL A 96 -4.95 1.44 11.72
C VAL A 96 -4.24 2.64 12.31
N SER A 97 -4.99 3.66 12.71
CA SER A 97 -4.51 4.89 13.37
C SER A 97 -3.33 4.69 14.36
N PRO A 98 -3.38 3.76 15.34
CA PRO A 98 -2.28 3.58 16.31
C PRO A 98 -0.96 3.06 15.71
N VAL A 99 -0.99 2.43 14.53
CA VAL A 99 0.23 1.95 13.85
C VAL A 99 1.01 3.09 13.21
N PHE A 100 0.34 4.21 12.90
CA PHE A 100 0.93 5.35 12.19
C PHE A 100 1.09 6.60 13.05
N GLY A 101 0.90 6.49 14.38
CA GLY A 101 1.07 7.57 15.34
C GLY A 101 -0.20 8.39 15.58
N GLN A 102 -0.04 9.54 16.23
CA GLN A 102 -1.18 10.39 16.61
C GLN A 102 -1.84 11.02 15.37
N ASP A 103 -3.12 10.72 15.20
CA ASP A 103 -3.92 11.12 14.04
C ASP A 103 -4.26 12.62 14.11
N PRO A 104 -3.82 13.45 13.14
CA PRO A 104 -4.21 14.85 13.09
C PRO A 104 -5.68 15.06 12.70
N CYS A 105 -6.36 14.02 12.18
CA CYS A 105 -7.75 14.09 11.71
C CYS A 105 -8.50 12.77 12.03
N PRO A 106 -8.96 12.59 13.28
CA PRO A 106 -9.64 11.36 13.71
C PRO A 106 -10.98 11.10 13.00
N GLU A 107 -11.61 12.12 12.40
CA GLU A 107 -12.91 12.00 11.73
C GLU A 107 -12.82 11.74 10.21
N THR A 108 -11.61 11.65 9.63
CA THR A 108 -11.42 11.44 8.18
C THR A 108 -10.96 10.02 7.88
N SER A 109 -11.69 9.32 6.99
CA SER A 109 -11.27 8.01 6.50
C SER A 109 -10.01 8.16 5.65
N LYS A 110 -8.87 7.72 6.17
CA LYS A 110 -7.59 7.79 5.45
C LYS A 110 -7.41 6.53 4.60
N TYR A 111 -6.46 6.61 3.69
CA TYR A 111 -6.04 5.45 2.90
C TYR A 111 -4.53 5.48 2.70
N ILE A 112 -3.96 4.29 2.57
CA ILE A 112 -2.58 4.11 2.15
C ILE A 112 -2.54 3.76 0.67
N ILE A 113 -1.58 4.33 -0.07
CA ILE A 113 -1.23 3.89 -1.42
C ILE A 113 0.25 3.57 -1.43
N VAL A 114 0.60 2.38 -1.86
CA VAL A 114 1.97 1.90 -1.93
C VAL A 114 2.29 1.56 -3.37
N SER A 115 3.33 2.19 -3.91
CA SER A 115 3.94 1.81 -5.18
C SER A 115 5.09 0.86 -4.89
N TYR A 116 5.07 -0.32 -5.52
CA TYR A 116 6.09 -1.34 -5.32
C TYR A 116 6.41 -2.07 -6.63
N LYS A 117 7.55 -2.75 -6.65
CA LYS A 117 7.93 -3.67 -7.74
C LYS A 117 8.37 -5.00 -7.17
N CYS A 118 8.29 -6.05 -7.98
CA CYS A 118 8.78 -7.37 -7.60
C CYS A 118 10.13 -7.61 -8.27
N ASN A 119 11.21 -7.62 -7.48
CA ASN A 119 12.56 -7.87 -7.97
C ASN A 119 12.98 -9.31 -7.70
N PHE A 120 13.87 -9.87 -8.52
CA PHE A 120 14.51 -11.14 -8.17
C PHE A 120 15.28 -11.01 -6.85
N ARG A 121 15.06 -11.95 -5.92
CA ARG A 121 15.88 -12.04 -4.72
C ARG A 121 17.31 -12.35 -5.14
N ARG A 122 18.23 -11.41 -4.95
CA ARG A 122 19.65 -11.76 -5.01
C ARG A 122 19.92 -12.67 -3.82
N ARG A 123 20.49 -13.85 -4.07
CA ARG A 123 21.08 -14.64 -2.99
C ARG A 123 22.12 -13.73 -2.33
N SER A 124 21.90 -13.39 -1.07
CA SER A 124 23.00 -12.99 -0.19
C SER A 124 23.96 -14.19 -0.16
N GLU A 125 25.16 -13.98 -0.65
CA GLU A 125 26.29 -14.92 -0.50
C GLU A 125 26.59 -15.17 0.98
#